data_AF-A0A669BZY5-F1
#
_entry.id   AF-A0A669BZY5-F1
#
_cell.length_a   1.000
_cell.length_b   1.000
_cell.length_c   1.000
_cell.angle_alpha   90.00
_cell.angle_beta   90.00
_cell.angle_gamma   90.00
#
_symmetry.space_group_name_H-M   'P 1'
#
loop_
_entity.id
_entity.type
_entity.pdbx_description
1 polymer ?
#
loop_
_entity_poly.entity_id
_entity_poly.type
_entity_poly.pdbx_seq_one_letter_code
_entity_poly.pdbx_strand_id
1 'polypeptide(L)'
;MRDGRRYTPLLLSAELGHSEQLSQICNILHFGFFYSSVLVAKNAKMDATLSDLSSALHLAARSGSKPIVQTLLEKGLDPNIKGAKGHTPLHLAAQCDRPDITGLLQDGLIPLHIASRQGHTDTVIQLLHNKAEPGVKDRLGRTALHWAASSQVDSCVVDLLLSAKADPDATDNEKKTPLHLAAMEGKVDMAISLLSHRAKRRARDMDGSTPLHYAAAGGHVSVVTALLQPLNNKGTEDRNAWRKTPLHTAAEKGHDSVALQLLEAGAKINATDHNKDTPLHCAARGGHHKVMKILVNWGQLTDTFLW
;
A
#
# COMPACT_ATOMS: atom_id res chain seq x y z
N MET A 1 16.83 41.81 23.44
CA MET A 1 16.36 42.60 22.28
C MET A 1 15.14 41.89 21.71
N ARG A 2 14.02 42.60 21.58
CA ARG A 2 12.75 42.04 21.08
C ARG A 2 12.83 41.99 19.56
N ASP A 3 13.19 40.83 19.00
CA ASP A 3 12.90 40.59 17.59
C ASP A 3 11.39 40.39 17.44
N GLY A 4 10.76 41.22 16.61
CA GLY A 4 9.31 41.29 16.38
C GLY A 4 8.70 40.05 15.72
N ARG A 5 9.45 38.95 15.62
CA ARG A 5 8.98 37.64 15.17
C ARG A 5 8.98 36.75 16.40
N ARG A 6 7.80 36.37 16.90
CA ARG A 6 7.66 35.50 18.09
C ARG A 6 8.12 34.08 17.76
N TYR A 7 9.43 33.86 17.64
CA TYR A 7 10.02 32.54 17.48
C TYR A 7 9.81 31.75 18.77
N THR A 8 9.13 30.60 18.69
CA THR A 8 9.12 29.62 19.77
C THR A 8 10.43 28.83 19.76
N PRO A 9 10.86 28.25 20.89
CA PRO A 9 12.08 27.44 20.94
C PRO A 9 12.09 26.27 19.94
N LEU A 10 10.92 25.72 19.62
CA LEU A 10 10.72 24.70 18.58
C LEU A 10 10.94 25.23 17.16
N LEU A 11 10.47 26.45 16.88
CA LEU A 11 10.69 27.12 15.59
C LEU A 11 12.17 27.47 15.40
N LEU A 12 12.84 27.88 16.48
CA LEU A 12 14.27 28.21 16.46
C LEU A 12 15.15 26.97 16.26
N SER A 13 14.82 25.84 16.90
CA SER A 13 15.56 24.58 16.69
C SER A 13 15.34 24.01 15.29
N ALA A 14 14.13 24.13 14.75
CA ALA A 14 13.83 23.74 13.37
C ALA A 14 14.53 24.62 12.32
N GLU A 15 14.68 25.93 12.58
CA GLU A 15 15.37 26.87 11.68
C GLU A 15 16.89 26.70 11.71
N LEU A 16 17.48 26.48 12.88
CA LEU A 16 18.94 26.31 13.06
C LEU A 16 19.44 24.89 12.78
N GLY A 17 18.54 23.91 12.72
CA GLY A 17 18.84 22.54 12.31
C GLY A 17 19.65 21.70 13.30
N HIS A 18 19.66 22.10 14.58
CA HIS A 18 20.41 21.40 15.64
C HIS A 18 19.69 20.11 16.07
N SER A 19 20.07 18.97 15.49
CA SER A 19 19.48 17.65 15.77
C SER A 19 19.79 17.11 17.17
N GLU A 20 20.98 17.38 17.71
CA GLU A 20 21.39 16.91 19.05
C GLU A 20 20.58 17.56 20.18
N GLN A 21 20.26 18.85 20.04
CA GLN A 21 19.45 19.56 21.01
C GLN A 21 18.02 19.00 21.03
N LEU A 22 17.44 18.61 19.90
CA LEU A 22 16.09 18.04 19.86
C LEU A 22 16.02 16.62 20.47
N SER A 23 17.05 15.79 20.26
CA SER A 23 17.19 14.48 20.91
C SER A 23 17.39 14.59 22.43
N GLN A 24 18.23 15.52 22.91
CA GLN A 24 18.38 15.80 24.33
C GLN A 24 17.09 16.40 24.94
N ILE A 25 16.38 17.27 24.21
CA ILE A 25 15.10 17.84 24.64
C ILE A 25 13.99 16.78 24.75
N CYS A 26 14.02 15.71 23.94
CA CYS A 26 13.07 14.58 24.06
C CYS A 26 13.48 13.54 25.10
N ASN A 27 14.79 13.27 25.29
CA ASN A 27 15.28 12.26 26.24
C ASN A 27 15.33 12.74 27.70
N ILE A 28 15.34 14.06 27.95
CA ILE A 28 15.26 14.64 29.31
C ILE A 28 13.78 14.66 29.80
N LEU A 29 13.02 13.61 29.52
CA LEU A 29 11.73 13.35 30.15
C LEU A 29 11.84 12.35 31.31
N HIS A 30 13.01 11.75 31.55
CA HIS A 30 13.18 10.75 32.61
C HIS A 30 14.13 11.14 33.76
N PHE A 31 15.10 12.04 33.58
CA PHE A 31 15.92 12.52 34.70
C PHE A 31 16.39 13.96 34.45
N GLY A 32 16.11 14.84 35.41
CA GLY A 32 16.48 16.25 35.35
C GLY A 32 17.98 16.49 35.49
N PHE A 33 18.49 17.55 34.84
CA PHE A 33 19.17 18.69 35.46
C PHE A 33 19.68 19.66 34.36
N PHE A 34 19.40 20.96 34.53
CA PHE A 34 20.07 22.16 33.99
C PHE A 34 20.26 22.32 32.46
N TYR A 35 19.17 22.66 31.76
CA TYR A 35 19.09 23.80 30.81
C TYR A 35 17.63 24.29 30.81
N SER A 36 17.21 24.84 31.96
CA SER A 36 15.82 25.03 32.36
C SER A 36 15.40 26.50 32.40
N SER A 37 15.15 27.14 31.24
CA SER A 37 14.50 28.47 31.28
C SER A 37 13.43 28.78 30.24
N VAL A 38 13.18 27.96 29.21
CA VAL A 38 12.07 28.28 28.26
C VAL A 38 11.35 27.06 27.67
N LEU A 39 11.40 25.87 28.32
CA LEU A 39 10.88 24.65 27.69
C LEU A 39 9.55 24.10 28.24
N VAL A 40 9.11 24.39 29.46
CA VAL A 40 7.87 23.76 29.98
C VAL A 40 7.14 24.69 30.94
N ALA A 41 6.63 25.81 30.43
CA ALA A 41 5.55 26.52 31.08
C ALA A 41 4.36 26.55 30.12
N LYS A 42 3.54 25.50 30.22
CA LYS A 42 2.24 25.30 29.55
C LYS A 42 2.29 24.99 28.05
N ASN A 43 1.93 23.77 27.72
CA ASN A 43 1.10 23.48 26.54
C ASN A 43 1.58 24.17 25.26
N ALA A 44 2.87 24.00 24.92
CA ALA A 44 3.46 24.60 23.72
C ALA A 44 2.72 24.04 22.51
N LYS A 45 1.76 24.82 22.05
CA LYS A 45 0.98 24.66 20.84
C LYS A 45 1.87 24.19 19.69
N MET A 46 1.78 22.92 19.32
CA MET A 46 2.47 22.37 18.13
C MET A 46 1.93 23.01 16.83
N ASP A 47 0.79 23.70 16.94
CA ASP A 47 0.18 24.63 15.98
C ASP A 47 0.77 26.06 16.02
N ALA A 48 1.87 26.29 16.75
CA ALA A 48 2.54 27.58 16.79
C ALA A 48 3.09 27.93 15.40
N THR A 49 2.43 28.89 14.77
CA THR A 49 2.82 29.46 13.48
C THR A 49 3.56 30.78 13.71
N LEU A 50 4.56 31.04 12.88
CA LEU A 50 5.23 32.34 12.83
C LEU A 50 4.28 33.45 12.35
N SER A 51 4.71 34.71 12.42
CA SER A 51 3.96 35.85 11.88
C SER A 51 3.72 35.77 10.36
N ASP A 52 4.44 34.87 9.67
CA ASP A 52 4.27 34.51 8.26
C ASP A 52 3.51 33.18 8.07
N LEU A 53 2.75 32.74 9.08
CA LEU A 53 1.99 31.49 9.12
C LEU A 53 2.83 30.22 8.89
N SER A 54 4.17 30.29 8.95
CA SER A 54 5.03 29.11 8.77
C SER A 54 5.04 28.25 10.04
N SER A 55 4.81 26.95 9.87
CA SER A 55 4.90 25.94 10.94
C SER A 55 6.36 25.49 11.16
N ALA A 56 6.63 24.83 12.30
CA ALA A 56 7.90 24.14 12.55
C ALA A 56 8.28 23.17 11.41
N LEU A 57 7.28 22.57 10.75
CA LEU A 57 7.52 21.67 9.61
C LEU A 57 7.97 22.43 8.35
N HIS A 58 7.46 23.65 8.09
CA HIS A 58 7.94 24.52 7.00
C HIS A 58 9.40 24.92 7.22
N LEU A 59 9.76 25.26 8.45
CA LEU A 59 11.12 25.64 8.80
C LEU A 59 12.08 24.46 8.71
N ALA A 60 11.70 23.29 9.22
CA ALA A 60 12.49 22.06 9.12
C ALA A 60 12.70 21.64 7.65
N ALA A 61 11.67 21.80 6.81
CA ALA A 61 11.76 21.55 5.38
C ALA A 61 12.70 22.54 4.66
N ARG A 62 12.67 23.81 5.07
CA ARG A 62 13.52 24.89 4.56
C ARG A 62 14.94 24.85 5.11
N SER A 63 15.19 24.28 6.29
CA SER A 63 16.54 24.21 6.90
C SER A 63 17.34 22.97 6.50
N GLY A 64 16.70 21.86 6.15
CA GLY A 64 17.42 20.69 5.65
C GLY A 64 17.54 19.56 6.67
N SER A 65 16.86 19.70 7.80
CA SER A 65 17.04 18.79 8.93
C SER A 65 16.13 17.56 8.83
N LYS A 66 16.58 16.54 8.08
CA LYS A 66 15.91 15.24 7.95
C LYS A 66 15.44 14.64 9.28
N PRO A 67 16.24 14.61 10.38
CA PRO A 67 15.79 14.03 11.65
C PRO A 67 14.63 14.78 12.28
N ILE A 68 14.63 16.12 12.17
CA ILE A 68 13.58 16.98 12.73
C ILE A 68 12.27 16.78 11.95
N VAL A 69 12.35 16.67 10.62
CA VAL A 69 11.18 16.36 9.80
C VAL A 69 10.60 14.98 10.16
N GLN A 70 11.44 13.97 10.36
CA GLN A 70 10.99 12.64 10.82
C GLN A 70 10.29 12.71 12.18
N THR A 71 10.92 13.32 13.18
CA THR A 71 10.33 13.43 14.52
C THR A 71 9.02 14.22 14.51
N LEU A 72 8.90 15.27 13.69
CA LEU A 72 7.66 16.04 13.58
C LEU A 72 6.53 15.24 12.90
N LEU A 73 6.86 14.42 11.88
CA LEU A 73 5.90 13.52 11.24
C LEU A 73 5.47 12.39 12.19
N GLU A 74 6.41 11.79 12.94
CA GLU A 74 6.13 10.78 13.97
C GLU A 74 5.21 11.29 15.08
N LYS A 75 5.33 12.58 15.41
CA LYS A 75 4.47 13.25 16.39
C LYS A 75 3.11 13.69 15.81
N GLY A 76 2.81 13.36 14.56
CA GLY A 76 1.50 13.54 13.95
C GLY A 76 1.21 14.96 13.45
N LEU A 77 2.23 15.79 13.18
CA LEU A 77 1.98 17.07 12.50
C LEU A 77 1.51 16.84 11.07
N ASP A 78 0.52 17.63 10.64
CA ASP A 78 0.01 17.54 9.27
C ASP A 78 1.10 17.97 8.25
N PRO A 79 1.50 17.08 7.32
CA PRO A 79 2.48 17.39 6.28
C PRO A 79 1.98 18.40 5.24
N ASN A 80 0.68 18.70 5.18
CA ASN A 80 0.04 19.58 4.22
C ASN A 80 -0.29 20.98 4.76
N ILE A 81 0.23 21.36 5.93
CA ILE A 81 -0.04 22.68 6.51
C ILE A 81 0.34 23.76 5.48
N LYS A 82 -0.59 24.67 5.19
CA LYS A 82 -0.36 25.78 4.25
C LYS A 82 0.18 27.00 5.03
N GLY A 83 1.33 27.53 4.62
CA GLY A 83 1.89 28.77 5.17
C GLY A 83 1.31 30.03 4.53
N ALA A 84 1.84 31.23 4.81
CA ALA A 84 1.25 32.51 4.38
C ALA A 84 1.13 32.71 2.86
N LYS A 85 1.86 31.94 2.06
CA LYS A 85 1.78 31.98 0.59
C LYS A 85 1.01 30.80 -0.01
N GLY A 86 0.31 30.00 0.82
CA GLY A 86 -0.31 28.74 0.40
C GLY A 86 0.67 27.59 0.16
N HIS A 87 1.98 27.84 0.35
CA HIS A 87 3.03 26.83 0.19
C HIS A 87 3.00 25.81 1.33
N THR A 88 3.06 24.53 0.99
CA THR A 88 3.26 23.44 1.95
C THR A 88 4.75 23.25 2.26
N PRO A 89 5.12 22.53 3.33
CA PRO A 89 6.51 22.17 3.61
C PRO A 89 7.19 21.50 2.42
N LEU A 90 6.44 20.72 1.62
CA LEU A 90 6.95 20.11 0.39
C LEU A 90 7.36 21.16 -0.66
N HIS A 91 6.54 22.21 -0.87
CA HIS A 91 6.87 23.28 -1.81
C HIS A 91 8.16 24.01 -1.42
N LEU A 92 8.39 24.20 -0.11
CA LEU A 92 9.63 24.81 0.39
C LEU A 92 10.83 23.88 0.23
N ALA A 93 10.67 22.58 0.50
CA ALA A 93 11.73 21.60 0.27
C ALA A 93 12.12 21.51 -1.21
N ALA A 94 11.14 21.61 -2.13
CA ALA A 94 11.36 21.63 -3.57
C ALA A 94 12.01 22.95 -4.03
N GLN A 95 11.57 24.09 -3.49
CA GLN A 95 12.13 25.40 -3.79
C GLN A 95 13.60 25.53 -3.32
N CYS A 96 13.96 24.87 -2.23
CA CYS A 96 15.32 24.86 -1.68
C CYS A 96 16.19 23.70 -2.22
N ASP A 97 15.76 23.03 -3.29
CA ASP A 97 16.44 21.90 -3.95
C ASP A 97 16.92 20.81 -2.97
N ARG A 98 16.00 20.31 -2.14
CA ARG A 98 16.29 19.29 -1.12
C ARG A 98 15.64 17.95 -1.49
N PRO A 99 16.29 17.11 -2.32
CA PRO A 99 15.72 15.83 -2.76
C PRO A 99 15.42 14.87 -1.60
N ASP A 100 16.25 14.87 -0.55
CA ASP A 100 16.07 13.98 0.61
C ASP A 100 14.82 14.30 1.43
N ILE A 101 14.49 15.59 1.56
CA ILE A 101 13.34 16.06 2.35
C ILE A 101 12.09 16.13 1.50
N THR A 102 12.19 16.47 0.21
CA THR A 102 11.06 16.30 -0.71
C THR A 102 10.67 14.83 -0.77
N GLY A 103 11.63 13.90 -0.73
CA GLY A 103 11.37 12.48 -0.53
C GLY A 103 10.71 12.19 0.80
N LEU A 104 11.30 12.62 1.90
CA LEU A 104 10.75 12.32 3.22
C LEU A 104 9.38 12.97 3.50
N LEU A 105 9.10 14.13 2.92
CA LEU A 105 7.80 14.80 2.98
C LEU A 105 6.84 14.21 1.96
N GLN A 106 7.27 13.76 0.77
CA GLN A 106 6.40 12.99 -0.13
C GLN A 106 6.04 11.64 0.45
N ASP A 107 6.96 10.99 1.14
CA ASP A 107 6.75 9.73 1.86
C ASP A 107 5.99 9.99 3.19
N GLY A 108 6.20 11.16 3.81
CA GLY A 108 5.55 11.67 5.02
C GLY A 108 4.18 12.32 4.80
N LEU A 109 3.85 12.70 3.56
CA LEU A 109 2.52 13.12 3.07
C LEU A 109 1.53 11.96 3.02
N ILE A 110 2.01 10.78 3.40
CA ILE A 110 1.27 9.55 3.37
C ILE A 110 1.15 8.89 4.76
N PRO A 111 0.82 9.62 5.85
CA PRO A 111 0.65 8.99 7.16
C PRO A 111 -0.39 7.87 7.12
N LEU A 112 -1.43 8.05 6.29
CA LEU A 112 -2.50 7.08 6.12
C LEU A 112 -1.99 5.78 5.49
N HIS A 113 -1.09 5.80 4.50
CA HIS A 113 -0.58 4.56 3.90
C HIS A 113 0.38 3.83 4.84
N ILE A 114 1.20 4.55 5.61
CA ILE A 114 2.09 3.93 6.61
C ILE A 114 1.24 3.27 7.70
N ALA A 115 0.28 4.02 8.26
CA ALA A 115 -0.67 3.49 9.24
C ALA A 115 -1.43 2.28 8.70
N SER A 116 -1.85 2.33 7.42
CA SER A 116 -2.56 1.24 6.77
C SER A 116 -1.68 0.01 6.53
N ARG A 117 -0.41 0.21 6.16
CA ARG A 117 0.57 -0.88 5.98
C ARG A 117 0.89 -1.58 7.30
N GLN A 118 0.96 -0.83 8.39
CA GLN A 118 1.31 -1.35 9.72
C GLN A 118 0.10 -1.87 10.51
N GLY A 119 -1.13 -1.72 9.97
CA GLY A 119 -2.33 -2.19 10.67
C GLY A 119 -2.71 -1.39 11.90
N HIS A 120 -2.24 -0.15 12.02
CA HIS A 120 -2.51 0.70 13.18
C HIS A 120 -3.92 1.32 13.08
N THR A 121 -4.94 0.50 13.30
CA THR A 121 -6.37 0.83 13.16
C THR A 121 -6.76 2.16 13.84
N ASP A 122 -6.32 2.40 15.08
CA ASP A 122 -6.64 3.63 15.81
C ASP A 122 -6.08 4.88 15.12
N THR A 123 -4.85 4.78 14.62
CA THR A 123 -4.22 5.90 13.89
C THR A 123 -4.90 6.13 12.55
N VAL A 124 -5.35 5.07 11.86
CA VAL A 124 -6.14 5.18 10.63
C VAL A 124 -7.46 5.90 10.91
N ILE A 125 -8.17 5.54 11.98
CA ILE A 125 -9.42 6.20 12.39
C ILE A 125 -9.18 7.68 12.69
N GLN A 126 -8.14 8.01 13.46
CA GLN A 126 -7.81 9.40 13.79
C GLN A 126 -7.48 10.22 12.54
N LEU A 127 -6.71 9.65 11.60
CA LEU A 127 -6.37 10.32 10.35
C LEU A 127 -7.60 10.55 9.47
N LEU A 128 -8.49 9.56 9.36
CA LEU A 128 -9.75 9.70 8.62
C LEU A 128 -10.69 10.73 9.26
N HIS A 129 -10.77 10.77 10.60
CA HIS A 129 -11.53 11.79 11.33
C HIS A 129 -10.98 13.21 11.09
N ASN A 130 -9.66 13.33 10.95
CA ASN A 130 -8.99 14.58 10.60
C ASN A 130 -9.07 14.94 9.10
N LYS A 131 -10.00 14.34 8.36
CA LYS A 131 -10.24 14.56 6.92
C LYS A 131 -9.06 14.16 6.02
N ALA A 132 -8.26 13.18 6.41
CA ALA A 132 -7.27 12.60 5.50
C ALA A 132 -7.99 11.94 4.31
N GLU A 133 -7.55 12.27 3.09
CA GLU A 133 -8.12 11.71 1.87
C GLU A 133 -7.54 10.31 1.59
N PRO A 134 -8.37 9.25 1.54
CA PRO A 134 -7.89 7.89 1.30
C PRO A 134 -7.44 7.63 -0.14
N GLY A 135 -7.80 8.52 -1.07
CA GLY A 135 -7.47 8.45 -2.50
C GLY A 135 -6.09 8.99 -2.87
N VAL A 136 -5.32 9.53 -1.92
CA VAL A 136 -3.97 10.06 -2.19
C VAL A 136 -3.08 8.93 -2.70
N LYS A 137 -2.35 9.18 -3.78
CA LYS A 137 -1.43 8.21 -4.38
C LYS A 137 0.01 8.50 -3.99
N ASP A 138 0.78 7.45 -3.73
CA ASP A 138 2.22 7.53 -3.54
C ASP A 138 2.96 7.64 -4.90
N ARG A 139 4.30 7.63 -4.86
CA ARG A 139 5.16 7.68 -6.06
C ARG A 139 4.95 6.51 -7.03
N LEU A 140 4.44 5.39 -6.53
CA LEU A 140 4.14 4.20 -7.31
C LEU A 140 2.67 4.17 -7.76
N GLY A 141 1.92 5.25 -7.50
CA GLY A 141 0.50 5.35 -7.83
C GLY A 141 -0.42 4.66 -6.82
N ARG A 142 0.12 4.13 -5.72
CA ARG A 142 -0.61 3.32 -4.75
C ARG A 142 -1.33 4.18 -3.72
N THR A 143 -2.57 3.82 -3.41
CA THR A 143 -3.37 4.43 -2.34
C THR A 143 -3.17 3.70 -1.01
N ALA A 144 -3.70 4.25 0.08
CA ALA A 144 -3.68 3.62 1.40
C ALA A 144 -4.25 2.20 1.35
N LEU A 145 -5.28 2.01 0.51
CA LEU A 145 -5.93 0.73 0.30
C LEU A 145 -5.02 -0.32 -0.36
N HIS A 146 -4.13 0.08 -1.27
CA HIS A 146 -3.13 -0.84 -1.84
C HIS A 146 -2.14 -1.32 -0.79
N TRP A 147 -1.70 -0.42 0.09
CA TRP A 147 -0.78 -0.75 1.17
C TRP A 147 -1.44 -1.62 2.24
N ALA A 148 -2.70 -1.34 2.58
CA ALA A 148 -3.50 -2.22 3.44
C ALA A 148 -3.61 -3.62 2.80
N ALA A 149 -4.02 -3.71 1.53
CA ALA A 149 -4.21 -4.98 0.82
C ALA A 149 -2.93 -5.81 0.65
N SER A 150 -1.76 -5.17 0.63
CA SER A 150 -0.44 -5.81 0.55
C SER A 150 0.19 -6.11 1.91
N SER A 151 -0.44 -5.69 3.01
CA SER A 151 0.12 -5.85 4.35
C SER A 151 -0.18 -7.22 4.94
N GLN A 152 0.52 -7.54 6.04
CA GLN A 152 0.32 -8.77 6.80
C GLN A 152 -0.73 -8.62 7.91
N VAL A 153 -1.42 -7.48 7.99
CA VAL A 153 -2.30 -7.11 9.10
C VAL A 153 -3.76 -7.43 8.82
N ASP A 154 -4.62 -7.21 9.81
CA ASP A 154 -6.04 -7.55 9.74
C ASP A 154 -6.82 -6.77 8.67
N SER A 155 -7.89 -7.38 8.13
CA SER A 155 -8.78 -6.77 7.14
C SER A 155 -9.52 -5.53 7.65
N CYS A 156 -9.55 -5.29 8.96
CA CYS A 156 -10.18 -4.13 9.59
C CYS A 156 -9.78 -2.80 8.94
N VAL A 157 -8.50 -2.64 8.60
CA VAL A 157 -8.01 -1.41 7.93
C VAL A 157 -8.61 -1.25 6.54
N VAL A 158 -8.75 -2.34 5.78
CA VAL A 158 -9.38 -2.34 4.46
C VAL A 158 -10.84 -1.91 4.58
N ASP A 159 -11.59 -2.49 5.53
CA ASP A 159 -12.99 -2.15 5.76
C ASP A 159 -13.19 -0.70 6.21
N LEU A 160 -12.30 -0.18 7.05
CA LEU A 160 -12.32 1.23 7.48
C LEU A 160 -12.08 2.19 6.30
N LEU A 161 -11.07 1.91 5.48
CA LEU A 161 -10.76 2.74 4.31
C LEU A 161 -11.92 2.72 3.30
N LEU A 162 -12.52 1.56 3.05
CA LEU A 162 -13.66 1.42 2.15
C LEU A 162 -14.91 2.14 2.70
N SER A 163 -15.14 2.05 4.02
CA SER A 163 -16.20 2.79 4.72
C SER A 163 -15.99 4.31 4.61
N ALA A 164 -14.74 4.76 4.56
CA ALA A 164 -14.35 6.15 4.32
C ALA A 164 -14.39 6.56 2.84
N LYS A 165 -15.09 5.80 1.98
CA LYS A 165 -15.26 6.04 0.54
C LYS A 165 -13.95 5.96 -0.27
N ALA A 166 -12.98 5.16 0.19
CA ALA A 166 -11.86 4.79 -0.67
C ALA A 166 -12.36 4.04 -1.91
N ASP A 167 -11.79 4.33 -3.08
CA ASP A 167 -12.12 3.61 -4.31
C ASP A 167 -11.50 2.19 -4.27
N PRO A 168 -12.31 1.10 -4.25
CA PRO A 168 -11.81 -0.27 -4.28
C PRO A 168 -11.11 -0.63 -5.59
N ASP A 169 -11.41 0.09 -6.67
CA ASP A 169 -10.84 -0.10 -8.01
C ASP A 169 -9.71 0.88 -8.32
N ALA A 170 -9.22 1.62 -7.32
CA ALA A 170 -8.07 2.49 -7.49
C ALA A 170 -6.92 1.69 -8.11
N THR A 171 -6.20 2.31 -9.05
CA THR A 171 -5.10 1.67 -9.77
C THR A 171 -3.77 2.34 -9.47
N ASP A 172 -2.73 1.53 -9.33
CA ASP A 172 -1.35 2.00 -9.29
C ASP A 172 -0.77 2.29 -10.69
N ASN A 173 0.51 2.62 -10.77
CA ASN A 173 1.18 2.92 -12.04
C ASN A 173 1.20 1.73 -13.02
N GLU A 174 1.06 0.50 -12.50
CA GLU A 174 0.97 -0.75 -13.27
C GLU A 174 -0.47 -1.19 -13.52
N LYS A 175 -1.45 -0.31 -13.25
CA LYS A 175 -2.89 -0.59 -13.31
C LYS A 175 -3.33 -1.74 -12.39
N LYS A 176 -2.53 -2.09 -11.39
CA LYS A 176 -2.92 -3.06 -10.38
C LYS A 176 -3.88 -2.40 -9.43
N THR A 177 -4.92 -3.14 -9.06
CA THR A 177 -5.88 -2.74 -8.02
C THR A 177 -5.47 -3.36 -6.67
N PRO A 178 -6.01 -2.88 -5.53
CA PRO A 178 -5.78 -3.51 -4.23
C PRO A 178 -6.10 -5.01 -4.23
N LEU A 179 -7.09 -5.45 -5.02
CA LEU A 179 -7.45 -6.86 -5.15
C LEU A 179 -6.35 -7.70 -5.83
N HIS A 180 -5.58 -7.13 -6.76
CA HIS A 180 -4.41 -7.83 -7.34
C HIS A 180 -3.34 -8.07 -6.28
N LEU A 181 -3.06 -7.06 -5.44
CA LEU A 181 -2.06 -7.16 -4.38
C LEU A 181 -2.49 -8.16 -3.29
N ALA A 182 -3.75 -8.07 -2.82
CA ALA A 182 -4.29 -9.04 -1.87
C ALA A 182 -4.24 -10.47 -2.42
N ALA A 183 -4.50 -10.65 -3.73
CA ALA A 183 -4.43 -11.94 -4.39
C ALA A 183 -3.00 -12.48 -4.51
N MET A 184 -2.02 -11.62 -4.75
CA MET A 184 -0.60 -12.00 -4.81
C MET A 184 -0.06 -12.42 -3.44
N GLU A 185 -0.47 -11.72 -2.38
CA GLU A 185 -0.02 -11.95 -1.00
C GLU A 185 -0.83 -13.02 -0.25
N GLY A 186 -1.90 -13.54 -0.87
CA GLY A 186 -2.72 -14.61 -0.29
C GLY A 186 -3.67 -14.15 0.82
N LYS A 187 -4.03 -12.87 0.84
CA LYS A 187 -4.86 -12.25 1.88
C LYS A 187 -6.33 -12.46 1.61
N VAL A 188 -6.83 -13.63 2.02
CA VAL A 188 -8.21 -14.08 1.78
C VAL A 188 -9.23 -13.11 2.38
N ASP A 189 -9.07 -12.73 3.63
CA ASP A 189 -10.02 -11.84 4.32
C ASP A 189 -10.07 -10.46 3.65
N MET A 190 -8.91 -9.91 3.27
CA MET A 190 -8.83 -8.65 2.53
C MET A 190 -9.46 -8.77 1.13
N ALA A 191 -9.24 -9.89 0.44
CA ALA A 191 -9.87 -10.14 -0.85
C ALA A 191 -11.41 -10.23 -0.72
N ILE A 192 -11.92 -10.90 0.31
CA ILE A 192 -13.35 -11.00 0.61
C ILE A 192 -13.93 -9.61 0.95
N SER A 193 -13.25 -8.83 1.80
CA SER A 193 -13.65 -7.46 2.13
C SER A 193 -13.73 -6.56 0.90
N LEU A 194 -12.71 -6.58 0.04
CA LEU A 194 -12.69 -5.83 -1.22
C LEU A 194 -13.83 -6.26 -2.16
N LEU A 195 -14.06 -7.56 -2.30
CA LEU A 195 -15.15 -8.09 -3.13
C LEU A 195 -16.54 -7.72 -2.59
N SER A 196 -16.70 -7.71 -1.26
CA SER A 196 -17.94 -7.31 -0.58
C SER A 196 -18.27 -5.84 -0.83
N HIS A 197 -17.24 -5.00 -0.97
CA HIS A 197 -17.36 -3.60 -1.36
C HIS A 197 -17.35 -3.37 -2.88
N ARG A 198 -17.74 -4.39 -3.67
CA ARG A 198 -17.93 -4.32 -5.13
C ARG A 198 -16.67 -4.05 -5.94
N ALA A 199 -15.48 -4.40 -5.44
CA ALA A 199 -14.26 -4.36 -6.24
C ALA A 199 -14.40 -5.20 -7.53
N LYS A 200 -13.86 -4.70 -8.65
CA LYS A 200 -13.84 -5.40 -9.94
C LYS A 200 -12.95 -6.64 -9.86
N ARG A 201 -13.60 -7.79 -9.74
CA ARG A 201 -12.94 -9.09 -9.70
C ARG A 201 -12.05 -9.41 -10.90
N ARG A 202 -12.45 -8.94 -12.08
CA ARG A 202 -11.75 -9.15 -13.36
C ARG A 202 -11.10 -7.87 -13.86
N ALA A 203 -10.69 -6.99 -12.95
CA ALA A 203 -9.80 -5.90 -13.28
C ALA A 203 -8.54 -6.47 -13.95
N ARG A 204 -7.96 -5.70 -14.88
CA ARG A 204 -6.77 -6.08 -15.64
C ARG A 204 -5.69 -5.06 -15.37
N ASP A 205 -4.50 -5.56 -15.02
CA ASP A 205 -3.30 -4.74 -14.93
C ASP A 205 -2.76 -4.38 -16.32
N MET A 206 -1.58 -3.73 -16.38
CA MET A 206 -0.93 -3.37 -17.64
C MET A 206 -0.65 -4.57 -18.55
N ASP A 207 -0.38 -5.74 -17.98
CA ASP A 207 -0.12 -6.98 -18.70
C ASP A 207 -1.42 -7.76 -19.01
N GLY A 208 -2.59 -7.20 -18.70
CA GLY A 208 -3.87 -7.87 -18.88
C GLY A 208 -4.13 -9.01 -17.89
N SER A 209 -3.27 -9.18 -16.89
CA SER A 209 -3.44 -10.18 -15.84
C SER A 209 -4.55 -9.74 -14.88
N THR A 210 -5.33 -10.72 -14.42
CA THR A 210 -6.42 -10.51 -13.46
C THR A 210 -6.01 -10.93 -12.05
N PRO A 211 -6.74 -10.55 -10.99
CA PRO A 211 -6.44 -11.02 -9.63
C PRO A 211 -6.36 -12.55 -9.52
N LEU A 212 -7.12 -13.29 -10.34
CA LEU A 212 -7.03 -14.75 -10.40
C LEU A 212 -5.70 -15.27 -10.93
N HIS A 213 -5.05 -14.55 -11.86
CA HIS A 213 -3.69 -14.87 -12.30
C HIS A 213 -2.68 -14.67 -11.17
N TYR A 214 -2.83 -13.61 -10.37
CA TYR A 214 -1.97 -13.34 -9.22
C TYR A 214 -2.14 -14.38 -8.11
N ALA A 215 -3.37 -14.75 -7.76
CA ALA A 215 -3.64 -15.84 -6.81
C ALA A 215 -3.07 -17.17 -7.32
N ALA A 216 -3.18 -17.43 -8.63
CA ALA A 216 -2.59 -18.61 -9.26
C ALA A 216 -1.05 -18.58 -9.27
N ALA A 217 -0.43 -17.42 -9.45
CA ALA A 217 1.02 -17.27 -9.37
C ALA A 217 1.56 -17.43 -7.95
N GLY A 218 0.80 -16.96 -6.95
CA GLY A 218 1.15 -17.05 -5.53
C GLY A 218 0.84 -18.40 -4.87
N GLY A 219 0.02 -19.24 -5.51
CA GLY A 219 -0.36 -20.55 -4.96
C GLY A 219 -1.48 -20.49 -3.92
N HIS A 220 -2.25 -19.41 -3.89
CA HIS A 220 -3.19 -19.11 -2.81
C HIS A 220 -4.58 -19.69 -3.08
N VAL A 221 -4.74 -20.99 -2.82
CA VAL A 221 -5.99 -21.76 -3.00
C VAL A 221 -7.21 -21.04 -2.40
N SER A 222 -7.12 -20.57 -1.15
CA SER A 222 -8.25 -19.92 -0.48
C SER A 222 -8.70 -18.62 -1.18
N VAL A 223 -7.75 -17.85 -1.76
CA VAL A 223 -8.10 -16.66 -2.55
C VAL A 223 -8.72 -17.06 -3.88
N VAL A 224 -8.20 -18.11 -4.53
CA VAL A 224 -8.80 -18.68 -5.75
C VAL A 224 -10.25 -19.09 -5.48
N THR A 225 -10.53 -19.75 -4.35
CA THR A 225 -11.91 -20.09 -3.92
C THR A 225 -12.77 -18.83 -3.82
N ALA A 226 -12.30 -17.80 -3.10
CA ALA A 226 -13.05 -16.58 -2.88
C ALA A 226 -13.34 -15.83 -4.19
N LEU A 227 -12.39 -15.82 -5.14
CA LEU A 227 -12.58 -15.23 -6.46
C LEU A 227 -13.58 -16.04 -7.32
N LEU A 228 -13.60 -17.37 -7.21
CA LEU A 228 -14.47 -18.21 -8.04
C LEU A 228 -15.89 -18.39 -7.48
N GLN A 229 -16.07 -18.39 -6.15
CA GLN A 229 -17.34 -18.71 -5.46
C GLN A 229 -18.58 -17.93 -5.98
N PRO A 230 -18.55 -16.59 -6.14
CA PRO A 230 -19.80 -15.87 -6.42
C PRO A 230 -20.26 -15.80 -7.89
N LEU A 231 -19.55 -16.40 -8.88
CA LEU A 231 -19.79 -16.09 -10.31
C LEU A 231 -19.89 -17.30 -11.26
N ASN A 232 -20.21 -18.51 -10.80
CA ASN A 232 -20.30 -19.69 -11.67
C ASN A 232 -19.04 -19.86 -12.55
N ASN A 233 -17.86 -19.79 -11.93
CA ASN A 233 -16.57 -20.03 -12.60
C ASN A 233 -16.18 -19.05 -13.73
N LYS A 234 -16.82 -17.87 -13.81
CA LYS A 234 -16.45 -16.84 -14.79
C LYS A 234 -15.10 -16.22 -14.45
N GLY A 235 -14.06 -16.62 -15.18
CA GLY A 235 -12.70 -16.03 -15.09
C GLY A 235 -11.56 -17.04 -15.25
N THR A 236 -11.84 -18.35 -15.17
CA THR A 236 -10.86 -19.42 -15.39
C THR A 236 -10.20 -19.38 -16.78
N GLU A 237 -10.89 -18.79 -17.75
CA GLU A 237 -10.43 -18.62 -19.13
C GLU A 237 -9.93 -17.21 -19.45
N ASP A 238 -9.78 -16.33 -18.44
CA ASP A 238 -9.20 -15.02 -18.66
C ASP A 238 -7.78 -15.17 -19.22
N ARG A 239 -7.45 -14.31 -20.18
CA ARG A 239 -6.16 -14.32 -20.86
C ARG A 239 -5.44 -13.01 -20.61
N ASN A 240 -4.21 -13.10 -20.14
CA ASN A 240 -3.30 -11.96 -20.09
C ASN A 240 -2.69 -11.67 -21.48
N ALA A 241 -1.77 -10.71 -21.56
CA ALA A 241 -1.12 -10.26 -22.79
C ALA A 241 -0.37 -11.38 -23.54
N TRP A 242 0.08 -12.42 -22.84
CA TRP A 242 0.72 -13.61 -23.42
C TRP A 242 -0.26 -14.73 -23.77
N ARG A 243 -1.56 -14.45 -23.71
CA ARG A 243 -2.65 -15.45 -23.82
C ARG A 243 -2.61 -16.57 -22.78
N LYS A 244 -1.84 -16.41 -21.70
CA LYS A 244 -1.82 -17.37 -20.60
C LYS A 244 -3.12 -17.24 -19.79
N THR A 245 -3.68 -18.37 -19.40
CA THR A 245 -4.79 -18.45 -18.44
C THR A 245 -4.26 -18.62 -17.01
N PRO A 246 -5.08 -18.42 -15.95
CA PRO A 246 -4.67 -18.70 -14.59
C PRO A 246 -4.12 -20.13 -14.41
N LEU A 247 -4.63 -21.11 -15.16
CA LEU A 247 -4.12 -22.49 -15.14
C LEU A 247 -2.70 -22.59 -15.71
N HIS A 248 -2.35 -21.83 -16.76
CA HIS A 248 -0.97 -21.74 -17.24
C HIS A 248 -0.05 -21.18 -16.15
N THR A 249 -0.49 -20.12 -15.47
CA THR A 249 0.29 -19.48 -14.41
C THR A 249 0.51 -20.39 -13.21
N ALA A 250 -0.53 -21.09 -12.74
CA ALA A 250 -0.42 -22.09 -11.68
C ALA A 250 0.53 -23.23 -12.09
N ALA A 251 0.44 -23.69 -13.35
CA ALA A 251 1.27 -24.76 -13.87
C ALA A 251 2.73 -24.37 -14.04
N GLU A 252 3.01 -23.16 -14.52
CA GLU A 252 4.36 -22.59 -14.66
C GLU A 252 5.05 -22.35 -13.31
N LYS A 253 4.27 -22.08 -12.25
CA LYS A 253 4.80 -21.87 -10.88
C LYS A 253 4.78 -23.14 -10.02
N GLY A 254 4.17 -24.22 -10.50
CA GLY A 254 4.16 -25.50 -9.81
C GLY A 254 3.12 -25.64 -8.69
N HIS A 255 2.08 -24.82 -8.69
CA HIS A 255 1.04 -24.81 -7.65
C HIS A 255 -0.06 -25.83 -7.95
N ASP A 256 0.16 -27.06 -7.48
CA ASP A 256 -0.68 -28.24 -7.71
C ASP A 256 -2.10 -28.10 -7.15
N SER A 257 -2.25 -27.63 -5.92
CA SER A 257 -3.57 -27.43 -5.31
C SER A 257 -4.41 -26.38 -6.05
N VAL A 258 -3.77 -25.30 -6.52
CA VAL A 258 -4.46 -24.28 -7.31
C VAL A 258 -4.82 -24.80 -8.70
N ALA A 259 -3.92 -25.55 -9.35
CA ALA A 259 -4.20 -26.15 -10.64
C ALA A 259 -5.41 -27.10 -10.57
N LEU A 260 -5.48 -27.95 -9.53
CA LEU A 260 -6.62 -28.82 -9.29
C LEU A 260 -7.92 -28.02 -9.12
N GLN A 261 -7.90 -26.99 -8.29
CA GLN A 261 -9.09 -26.18 -8.04
C GLN A 261 -9.57 -25.43 -9.29
N LEU A 262 -8.65 -24.94 -10.12
CA LEU A 262 -9.01 -24.30 -11.39
C LEU A 262 -9.65 -25.30 -12.36
N LEU A 263 -9.18 -26.55 -12.39
CA LEU A 263 -9.77 -27.63 -13.20
C LEU A 263 -11.17 -28.02 -12.70
N GLU A 264 -11.36 -28.14 -11.38
CA GLU A 264 -12.67 -28.36 -10.76
C GLU A 264 -13.65 -27.23 -11.07
N ALA A 265 -13.15 -26.00 -11.15
CA ALA A 265 -13.90 -24.84 -11.62
C ALA A 265 -14.11 -24.81 -13.15
N GLY A 266 -13.70 -25.83 -13.90
CA GLY A 266 -13.95 -25.95 -15.34
C GLY A 266 -12.97 -25.15 -16.21
N ALA A 267 -11.74 -24.90 -15.74
CA ALA A 267 -10.67 -24.39 -16.60
C ALA A 267 -10.36 -25.39 -17.73
N LYS A 268 -10.13 -24.88 -18.94
CA LYS A 268 -9.78 -25.68 -20.11
C LYS A 268 -8.35 -26.16 -20.00
N ILE A 269 -8.20 -27.46 -19.84
CA ILE A 269 -6.90 -28.13 -19.69
C ILE A 269 -5.99 -27.98 -20.93
N ASN A 270 -6.58 -27.90 -22.12
CA ASN A 270 -5.87 -27.79 -23.40
C ASN A 270 -5.88 -26.37 -23.99
N ALA A 271 -6.13 -25.35 -23.17
CA ALA A 271 -5.99 -23.96 -23.61
C ALA A 271 -4.52 -23.69 -24.02
N THR A 272 -4.31 -22.88 -25.06
CA THR A 272 -2.96 -22.58 -25.59
C THR A 272 -2.57 -21.11 -25.43
N ASP A 273 -1.35 -20.85 -24.98
CA ASP A 273 -0.81 -19.49 -24.90
C ASP A 273 -0.30 -18.98 -26.27
N HIS A 274 0.38 -17.82 -26.30
CA HIS A 274 0.95 -17.28 -27.55
C HIS A 274 1.97 -18.20 -28.22
N ASN A 275 2.69 -19.02 -27.46
CA ASN A 275 3.66 -19.97 -27.99
C ASN A 275 3.02 -21.30 -28.39
N LYS A 276 1.68 -21.40 -28.29
CA LYS A 276 0.92 -22.63 -28.43
C LYS A 276 1.23 -23.66 -27.32
N ASP A 277 1.85 -23.23 -26.23
CA ASP A 277 2.08 -24.07 -25.06
C ASP A 277 0.75 -24.26 -24.33
N THR A 278 0.50 -25.49 -23.87
CA THR A 278 -0.60 -25.80 -22.94
C THR A 278 -0.10 -25.70 -21.49
N PRO A 279 -0.99 -25.67 -20.47
CA PRO A 279 -0.56 -25.73 -19.07
C PRO A 279 0.37 -26.92 -18.77
N LEU A 280 0.19 -28.06 -19.46
CA LEU A 280 1.08 -29.22 -19.32
C LEU A 280 2.50 -28.93 -19.84
N HIS A 281 2.63 -28.22 -20.96
CA HIS A 281 3.93 -27.79 -21.48
C HIS A 281 4.62 -26.83 -20.49
N CYS A 282 3.87 -25.90 -19.89
CA CYS A 282 4.39 -25.00 -18.86
C CYS A 282 4.88 -25.76 -17.61
N ALA A 283 4.08 -26.71 -17.11
CA ALA A 283 4.46 -27.55 -15.97
C ALA A 283 5.70 -28.41 -16.28
N ALA A 284 5.79 -28.97 -17.49
CA ALA A 284 6.92 -29.76 -17.93
C ALA A 284 8.21 -28.92 -18.04
N ARG A 285 8.13 -27.70 -18.59
CA ARG A 285 9.25 -26.76 -18.68
C ARG A 285 9.79 -26.37 -17.29
N GLY A 286 8.90 -26.23 -16.30
CA GLY A 286 9.26 -25.96 -14.91
C GLY A 286 9.66 -27.20 -14.09
N GLY A 287 9.55 -28.42 -14.63
CA GLY A 287 9.83 -29.66 -13.89
C GLY A 287 8.81 -29.96 -12.77
N HIS A 288 7.58 -29.44 -12.89
CA HIS A 288 6.55 -29.54 -11.86
C HIS A 288 5.76 -30.85 -11.97
N HIS A 289 6.40 -31.96 -11.59
CA HIS A 289 5.89 -33.32 -11.72
C HIS A 289 4.50 -33.54 -11.10
N LYS A 290 4.20 -32.92 -9.95
CA LYS A 290 2.89 -33.05 -9.30
C LYS A 290 1.77 -32.43 -10.15
N VAL A 291 1.98 -31.23 -10.65
CA VAL A 291 1.04 -30.56 -11.56
C VAL A 291 0.87 -31.38 -12.85
N MET A 292 1.95 -31.89 -13.42
CA MET A 292 1.88 -32.74 -14.61
C MET A 292 0.99 -33.97 -14.39
N LYS A 293 1.15 -34.65 -13.24
CA LYS A 293 0.30 -35.80 -12.88
C LYS A 293 -1.17 -35.40 -12.78
N ILE A 294 -1.47 -34.27 -12.13
CA ILE A 294 -2.86 -33.77 -12.02
C ILE A 294 -3.44 -33.51 -13.40
N LEU A 295 -2.72 -32.80 -14.27
CA LEU A 295 -3.17 -32.47 -15.62
C LEU A 295 -3.39 -33.73 -16.48
N VAL A 296 -2.44 -34.68 -16.46
CA VAL A 296 -2.57 -35.92 -17.23
C VAL A 296 -3.75 -36.76 -16.74
N ASN A 297 -3.91 -36.92 -15.43
CA ASN A 297 -5.01 -37.68 -14.85
C ASN A 297 -6.36 -37.03 -15.16
N TRP A 298 -6.45 -35.70 -15.08
CA TRP A 298 -7.67 -34.97 -15.39
C TRP A 298 -8.05 -35.10 -16.87
N GLY A 299 -7.07 -35.04 -17.78
CA GLY A 299 -7.29 -35.24 -19.22
C GLY A 299 -7.84 -36.62 -19.54
N GLN A 300 -7.27 -37.67 -18.94
CA GLN A 300 -7.77 -39.05 -19.11
C GLN A 300 -9.19 -39.22 -18.60
N LEU A 301 -9.51 -38.64 -17.44
CA LEU A 301 -10.87 -38.65 -16.88
C LEU A 301 -11.87 -37.98 -17.85
N THR A 302 -11.54 -36.82 -18.41
CA THR A 302 -12.46 -36.11 -19.32
C THR A 302 -12.70 -36.83 -20.64
N ASP A 303 -11.72 -37.57 -21.16
CA ASP A 303 -11.88 -38.36 -22.39
C ASP A 303 -12.72 -39.63 -22.16
N THR A 304 -12.70 -40.19 -20.94
CA THR A 304 -13.47 -41.42 -20.61
C THR A 304 -14.98 -41.23 -20.43
N PHE A 305 -15.52 -40.01 -20.43
CA PHE A 305 -16.97 -39.76 -20.29
C PHE A 305 -17.66 -39.27 -21.60
N LEU A 306 -17.00 -39.38 -22.76
CA LEU A 306 -17.50 -38.89 -24.06
C LEU A 306 -18.04 -39.98 -25.02
N TRP A 307 -18.56 -41.10 -24.52
CA TRP A 307 -19.14 -42.21 -25.30
C TRP A 307 -20.42 -42.70 -24.63
#